data_AF-A0AA38SL53-F1
#
_entry.id   AF-A0AA38SL53-F1
#
_cell.length_a   1.000
_cell.length_b   1.000
_cell.length_c   1.000
_cell.angle_alpha   90.00
_cell.angle_beta   90.00
_cell.angle_gamma   90.00
#
_symmetry.space_group_name_H-M   'P 1'
#
loop_
_entity.id
_entity.type
_entity.pdbx_description
1 polymer ?
#
loop_
_entity_poly.entity_id
_entity_poly.type
_entity_poly.pdbx_seq_one_letter_code
_entity_poly.pdbx_strand_id
1 'polypeptide(L)'
;MRWIQETEMVFKISKRSKEDKVTYASAMIKSEALSWWEIVSNLRGDEAIAMMTWEEFKVTQSCISKLPSTKTEYDAGQGGIRNGKGEEETIESVKAKGKSIPYDNNRG
;
A
#
# COMPACT_ATOMS: atom_id res chain seq x y z
N MET A 1 -10.38 14.88 8.05
CA MET A 1 -9.16 15.10 8.86
C MET A 1 -9.37 15.07 10.39
N ARG A 2 -10.56 14.75 10.91
CA ARG A 2 -10.84 14.71 12.36
C ARG A 2 -9.90 13.79 13.15
N TRP A 3 -9.53 12.64 12.57
CA TRP A 3 -8.59 11.69 13.16
C TRP A 3 -7.20 12.28 13.48
N ILE A 4 -6.64 13.12 12.61
CA ILE A 4 -5.33 13.75 12.85
C ILE A 4 -5.39 14.67 14.08
N GLN A 5 -6.49 15.42 14.23
CA GLN A 5 -6.70 16.31 15.37
C GLN A 5 -6.85 15.52 16.68
N GLU A 6 -7.58 14.40 16.65
CA GLU A 6 -7.72 13.49 17.79
C GLU A 6 -6.37 12.89 18.21
N THR A 7 -5.58 12.42 17.25
CA THR A 7 -4.23 11.90 17.50
C THR A 7 -3.29 12.98 18.06
N GLU A 8 -3.37 14.22 17.57
CA GLU A 8 -2.61 15.35 18.14
C GLU A 8 -2.99 15.67 19.59
N MET A 9 -4.26 15.48 19.97
CA MET A 9 -4.69 15.60 21.37
C MET A 9 -4.08 14.49 22.23
N VAL A 10 -4.09 13.24 21.74
CA VAL A 10 -3.44 12.10 22.44
C VAL A 10 -1.97 12.39 22.68
N PHE A 11 -1.23 12.90 21.68
CA PHE A 11 0.18 13.26 21.85
C PHE A 11 0.43 14.29 22.94
N LYS A 12 -0.45 15.30 23.05
CA LYS A 12 -0.36 16.34 24.08
C LYS A 12 -0.58 15.76 25.46
N ILE A 13 -1.59 14.90 25.62
CA ILE A 13 -1.93 14.26 26.89
C ILE A 13 -0.83 13.28 27.32
N SER A 14 -0.32 12.48 26.39
CA SER A 14 0.69 11.45 26.67
C SER A 14 2.12 11.99 26.71
N LYS A 15 2.34 13.29 26.49
CA LYS A 15 3.65 13.94 26.37
C LYS A 15 4.60 13.22 25.40
N ARG A 16 4.08 12.75 24.26
CA ARG A 16 4.91 12.02 23.27
C ARG A 16 5.99 12.94 22.68
N SER A 17 7.21 12.42 22.60
CA SER A 17 8.33 13.08 21.94
C SER A 17 8.05 13.23 20.45
N LYS A 18 8.76 14.13 19.76
CA LYS A 18 8.49 14.40 18.34
C LYS A 18 8.85 13.19 17.47
N GLU A 19 9.87 12.45 17.87
CA GLU A 19 10.43 11.28 17.17
C GLU A 19 9.43 10.11 17.17
N ASP A 20 8.63 9.98 18.23
CA ASP A 20 7.70 8.85 18.38
C ASP A 20 6.33 9.06 17.74
N LYS A 21 6.01 10.28 17.29
CA LYS A 21 4.66 10.63 16.80
C LYS A 21 4.29 9.86 15.54
N VAL A 22 5.21 9.76 14.59
CA VAL A 22 4.96 9.06 13.33
C VAL A 22 4.80 7.57 13.58
N THR A 23 5.68 6.97 14.38
CA THR A 23 5.61 5.55 14.77
C THR A 23 4.32 5.21 15.51
N TYR A 24 3.88 6.07 16.44
CA TYR A 24 2.62 5.85 17.13
C TYR A 24 1.42 5.97 16.17
N ALA A 25 1.39 7.01 15.35
CA ALA A 25 0.28 7.24 14.46
C ALA A 25 0.16 6.17 13.38
N SER A 26 1.29 5.71 12.82
CA SER A 26 1.32 4.63 11.84
C SER A 26 0.76 3.32 12.41
N ALA A 27 1.13 2.98 13.65
CA ALA A 27 0.59 1.81 14.34
C ALA A 27 -0.92 1.88 14.61
N MET A 28 -1.50 3.09 14.59
CA MET A 28 -2.93 3.33 14.82
C MET A 28 -3.75 3.37 13.52
N ILE A 29 -3.12 3.37 12.35
CA ILE A 29 -3.79 3.28 11.06
C ILE A 29 -4.41 1.89 10.92
N LYS A 30 -5.65 1.82 10.42
CA LYS A 30 -6.37 0.55 10.20
C LYS A 30 -6.90 0.47 8.77
N SER A 31 -7.22 -0.75 8.34
CA SER A 31 -7.93 -1.06 7.09
C SER A 31 -7.20 -0.54 5.83
N GLU A 32 -7.90 0.07 4.89
CA GLU A 32 -7.36 0.48 3.59
C GLU A 32 -6.17 1.46 3.71
N ALA A 33 -6.19 2.33 4.73
CA ALA A 33 -5.09 3.24 4.99
C ALA A 33 -3.81 2.52 5.46
N LEU A 34 -3.92 1.31 6.02
CA LEU A 34 -2.77 0.51 6.46
C LEU A 34 -2.03 -0.07 5.24
N SER A 35 -2.75 -0.62 4.26
CA SER A 35 -2.15 -1.13 3.02
C SER A 35 -1.40 -0.05 2.26
N TRP A 36 -1.95 1.17 2.20
CA TRP A 36 -1.24 2.32 1.63
C TRP A 36 -0.01 2.72 2.45
N TRP A 37 -0.10 2.70 3.77
CA TRP A 37 1.03 3.00 4.63
C TRP A 37 2.15 1.97 4.47
N GLU A 38 1.83 0.68 4.35
CA GLU A 38 2.81 -0.38 4.07
C GLU A 38 3.54 -0.15 2.74
N ILE A 39 2.83 0.25 1.68
CA ILE A 39 3.46 0.62 0.40
C ILE A 39 4.40 1.82 0.57
N VAL A 40 3.95 2.86 1.27
CA VAL A 40 4.79 4.06 1.53
C VAL A 40 6.02 3.72 2.36
N SER A 41 5.87 2.89 3.39
CA SER A 41 6.98 2.42 4.22
C SER A 41 7.98 1.59 3.42
N ASN A 42 7.50 0.67 2.58
CA ASN A 42 8.36 -0.15 1.73
C ASN A 42 9.11 0.68 0.68
N LEU A 43 8.47 1.70 0.09
CA LEU A 43 9.10 2.55 -0.93
C LEU A 43 10.10 3.55 -0.34
N ARG A 44 9.82 4.09 0.86
CA ARG A 44 10.71 5.04 1.54
C ARG A 44 11.85 4.35 2.27
N GLY A 45 11.63 3.13 2.75
CA GLY A 45 12.55 2.41 3.63
C GLY A 45 12.47 2.89 5.09
N ASP A 46 12.88 2.01 6.00
CA ASP A 46 12.71 2.21 7.46
C ASP A 46 13.44 3.45 7.99
N GLU A 47 14.63 3.76 7.45
CA GLU A 47 15.42 4.93 7.87
C GLU A 47 14.70 6.24 7.52
N ALA A 48 14.12 6.35 6.33
CA ALA A 48 13.37 7.52 5.91
C ALA A 48 12.03 7.66 6.64
N ILE A 49 11.42 6.54 7.09
CA ILE A 49 10.24 6.56 7.96
C ILE A 49 10.62 7.00 9.38
N ALA A 50 11.75 6.54 9.91
CA ALA A 50 12.23 6.93 11.23
C ALA A 50 12.59 8.43 11.31
N MET A 51 13.10 9.01 10.22
CA MET A 51 13.38 10.44 10.12
C MET A 51 12.15 11.28 9.73
N MET A 52 11.03 10.65 9.39
CA MET A 52 9.83 11.34 8.92
C MET A 52 9.25 12.22 10.03
N THR A 53 9.02 13.47 9.71
CA THR A 53 8.37 14.40 10.64
C THR A 53 6.86 14.21 10.66
N TRP A 54 6.24 14.63 11.76
CA TRP A 54 4.77 14.62 11.87
C TRP A 54 4.08 15.44 10.76
N GLU A 55 4.68 16.55 10.32
CA GLU A 55 4.12 17.37 9.25
C GLU A 55 4.14 16.66 7.90
N GLU A 56 5.24 15.99 7.56
CA GLU A 56 5.32 15.16 6.36
C GLU A 56 4.30 14.02 6.41
N PHE A 57 4.15 13.38 7.57
CA PHE A 57 3.16 12.32 7.75
C PHE A 57 1.73 12.82 7.48
N LYS A 58 1.38 14.02 7.98
CA LYS A 58 0.09 14.65 7.70
C LYS A 58 -0.11 14.94 6.21
N VAL A 59 0.93 15.34 5.49
CA VAL A 59 0.87 15.53 4.03
C VAL A 59 0.59 14.20 3.33
N THR A 60 1.30 13.13 3.71
CA THR A 60 1.05 11.78 3.18
C THR A 60 -0.39 11.33 3.45
N GLN A 61 -0.88 11.48 4.68
CA GLN A 61 -2.26 11.13 5.05
C GLN A 61 -3.30 11.99 4.31
N SER A 62 -3.03 13.27 4.10
CA SER A 62 -3.90 14.17 3.33
C SER A 62 -4.04 13.70 1.88
N CYS A 63 -2.93 13.31 1.24
CA CYS A 63 -2.94 12.76 -0.11
C CYS A 63 -3.73 11.45 -0.19
N ILE A 64 -3.56 10.54 0.79
CA ILE A 64 -4.31 9.27 0.86
C ILE A 64 -5.81 9.55 1.00
N SER A 65 -6.22 10.49 1.84
CA SER A 65 -7.64 10.81 2.04
C SER A 65 -8.33 11.38 0.79
N LYS A 66 -7.56 11.84 -0.19
CA LYS A 66 -8.03 12.40 -1.46
C LYS A 66 -7.98 11.38 -2.60
N LEU A 67 -7.30 10.24 -2.41
CA LEU A 67 -7.39 9.15 -3.37
C LEU A 67 -8.82 8.60 -3.31
N PRO A 68 -9.45 8.34 -4.47
CA PRO A 68 -10.70 7.59 -4.47
C PRO A 68 -10.41 6.29 -3.72
N SER A 69 -11.19 6.00 -2.67
CA SER A 69 -11.08 4.73 -1.93
C SER A 69 -11.06 3.63 -2.98
N THR A 70 -9.92 3.00 -3.14
CA THR A 70 -9.78 1.84 -3.99
C THR A 70 -10.49 0.71 -3.27
N LYS A 71 -11.82 0.67 -3.41
CA LYS A 71 -12.49 -0.60 -3.62
C LYS A 71 -11.73 -1.23 -4.76
N THR A 72 -10.85 -2.15 -4.40
CA THR A 72 -10.33 -3.22 -5.23
C THR A 72 -10.95 -3.23 -6.62
N GLU A 73 -10.29 -2.54 -7.55
CA GLU A 73 -10.16 -3.07 -8.90
C GLU A 73 -8.93 -3.97 -8.90
N TYR A 74 -8.97 -4.95 -8.00
CA TYR A 74 -8.16 -6.17 -8.05
C TYR A 74 -8.98 -7.29 -8.71
N ASP A 75 -10.03 -6.94 -9.47
CA ASP A 75 -10.83 -7.83 -10.31
C ASP A 75 -10.66 -7.56 -11.82
N ALA A 76 -9.70 -6.74 -12.24
CA ALA A 76 -9.35 -6.57 -13.66
C ALA A 76 -7.83 -6.74 -13.85
N GLY A 77 -7.36 -7.95 -13.65
CA GLY A 77 -5.96 -8.28 -13.88
C GLY A 77 -5.55 -9.64 -13.35
N GLN A 78 -6.38 -10.68 -13.47
CA GLN A 78 -5.78 -12.00 -13.69
C GLN A 78 -4.90 -11.83 -14.93
N GLY A 79 -3.59 -11.99 -14.77
CA GLY A 79 -2.65 -11.96 -15.87
C GLY A 79 -3.04 -13.01 -16.90
N GLY A 80 -3.90 -12.63 -17.83
CA GLY A 80 -4.29 -13.45 -18.95
C GLY A 80 -3.08 -13.65 -19.83
N ILE A 81 -2.73 -14.90 -20.07
CA ILE A 81 -1.73 -15.23 -21.08
C ILE A 81 -2.38 -14.93 -22.43
N ARG A 82 -1.95 -13.84 -23.07
CA ARG A 82 -2.44 -13.46 -24.40
C ARG A 82 -1.80 -14.40 -25.41
N ASN A 83 -2.61 -15.15 -26.13
CA ASN A 83 -2.13 -15.89 -27.29
C ASN A 83 -1.67 -14.92 -28.39
N GLY A 84 -0.85 -15.39 -29.33
CA GLY A 84 -0.40 -14.61 -30.50
C GLY A 84 -1.51 -14.09 -31.44
N LYS A 85 -2.78 -14.23 -31.06
CA LYS A 85 -3.97 -13.67 -31.73
C LYS A 85 -4.72 -12.62 -30.88
N GLY A 86 -4.26 -12.31 -29.67
CA GLY A 86 -4.84 -11.26 -28.81
C GLY A 86 -6.01 -11.70 -27.92
N GLU A 87 -6.40 -12.97 -27.95
CA GLU A 87 -7.44 -13.55 -27.10
C GLU A 87 -6.88 -13.97 -25.73
N GLU A 88 -7.68 -13.73 -24.68
CA GLU A 88 -7.36 -14.06 -23.29
C GLU A 88 -7.59 -15.56 -23.04
N GLU A 89 -6.54 -16.30 -22.67
CA GLU A 89 -6.63 -17.70 -22.26
C GLU A 89 -6.42 -17.86 -20.76
N THR A 90 -7.23 -18.73 -20.14
CA THR A 90 -7.09 -19.07 -18.72
C THR A 90 -5.96 -20.07 -18.50
N ILE A 91 -5.37 -20.08 -17.30
CA ILE A 91 -4.30 -21.02 -16.95
C ILE A 91 -4.74 -22.48 -17.12
N GLU A 92 -6.02 -22.77 -16.86
CA GLU A 92 -6.60 -24.10 -17.00
C GLU A 92 -6.70 -24.53 -18.47
N SER A 93 -7.05 -23.62 -19.39
CA SER A 93 -7.10 -23.91 -20.82
C SER A 93 -5.69 -24.11 -21.41
N VAL A 94 -4.69 -23.36 -20.93
CA VAL A 94 -3.29 -23.54 -21.32
C VAL A 94 -2.75 -24.90 -20.87
N LYS A 95 -3.07 -25.32 -19.64
CA LYS A 95 -2.69 -26.63 -19.10
C LYS A 95 -3.38 -27.80 -19.83
N ALA A 96 -4.66 -27.67 -20.17
CA ALA A 96 -5.39 -28.66 -20.95
C ALA A 96 -4.82 -28.85 -22.37
N LYS A 97 -4.20 -27.80 -22.93
CA LYS A 97 -3.52 -27.84 -24.23
C LYS A 97 -2.07 -28.35 -24.17
N GLY A 98 -1.57 -28.73 -22.99
CA GLY A 98 -0.21 -29.26 -22.81
C GLY A 98 0.90 -28.23 -23.11
N LYS A 99 0.58 -26.93 -23.10
CA LYS A 99 1.56 -25.86 -23.35
C LYS A 99 2.34 -25.56 -22.07
N SER A 100 3.66 -25.44 -22.18
CA SER A 100 4.53 -25.02 -21.08
C SER A 100 4.24 -23.57 -20.69
N ILE A 101 3.94 -23.33 -19.41
CA ILE A 101 3.83 -21.98 -18.86
C ILE A 101 5.27 -21.54 -18.54
N PRO A 102 5.76 -20.42 -19.11
CA PRO A 102 7.10 -19.94 -18.77
C PRO A 102 7.12 -19.52 -17.30
N TYR A 103 8.03 -20.09 -16.52
CA TYR A 103 8.34 -19.59 -15.18
C TYR A 103 9.01 -18.21 -15.33
N ASP A 104 8.37 -17.19 -14.76
CA ASP A 104 8.91 -15.83 -14.70
C ASP A 104 10.05 -15.79 -13.67
N ASN A 105 11.29 -15.64 -14.15
CA ASN A 105 12.51 -15.75 -13.34
C ASN A 105 13.22 -14.40 -13.16
N ASN A 106 12.49 -13.28 -13.14
CA ASN A 106 13.07 -11.97 -12.86
C ASN A 106 12.80 -11.52 -11.43
N ARG A 107 13.55 -12.11 -10.50
CA ARG A 107 13.89 -11.48 -9.21
C ARG A 107 15.40 -11.58 -9.03
N GLY A 108 16.10 -10.61 -9.61
CA GLY A 108 17.52 -10.33 -9.42
C GLY A 108 17.70 -8.84 -9.24
#